data_AF-X1AAK9-F1
#
_entry.id   AF-X1AAK9-F1
#
_cell.length_a   1.000
_cell.length_b   1.000
_cell.length_c   1.000
_cell.angle_alpha   90.00
_cell.angle_beta   90.00
_cell.angle_gamma   90.00
#
_symmetry.space_group_name_H-M   'P 1'
#
loop_
_entity.id
_entity.type
_entity.pdbx_description
1 polymer ?
#
loop_
_entity_poly.entity_id
_entity_poly.type
_entity_poly.pdbx_seq_one_letter_code
_entity_poly.pdbx_strand_id
1 'polypeptide(L)'
;MEILELIIVVLSSSLLGSILGPQLTQWYKTQSGKDVSKYYKKEKCFFTIVTDIGGFRSERSEPAKKENIYKSYRQLWLYASDETIRKINEFFFSMGAKRLSYDELTKSSKGHCELILQIRKDFYGETKLKPEDYQIVFFNE
;
A
#
# COMPACT_ATOMS: atom_id res chain seq x y z
N MET A 1 38.84 -6.35 40.85
CA MET A 1 37.91 -7.32 40.25
C MET A 1 38.62 -8.66 40.27
N GLU A 2 38.13 -9.58 41.08
CA GLU A 2 38.74 -10.91 41.21
C GLU A 2 38.44 -11.78 39.97
N ILE A 3 39.32 -12.72 39.66
CA ILE A 3 39.16 -13.64 38.51
C ILE A 3 37.80 -14.35 38.54
N LEU A 4 37.29 -14.64 39.75
CA LEU A 4 35.98 -15.25 39.96
C LEU A 4 34.82 -14.35 39.48
N GLU A 5 34.87 -13.04 39.77
CA GLU A 5 33.86 -12.08 39.33
C GLU A 5 33.83 -11.97 37.81
N LEU A 6 35.00 -11.99 37.17
CA LEU A 6 35.13 -11.95 35.71
C LEU A 6 34.44 -13.18 35.07
N ILE A 7 34.68 -14.37 35.62
CA ILE A 7 34.08 -15.62 35.13
C ILE A 7 32.56 -15.59 35.27
N ILE A 8 32.04 -15.13 36.42
CA ILE A 8 30.60 -15.02 36.66
C ILE A 8 29.94 -14.07 35.67
N VAL A 9 30.54 -12.90 35.39
CA VAL A 9 30.02 -11.92 34.43
C VAL A 9 30.00 -12.47 33.00
N VAL A 10 31.04 -13.19 32.57
CA VAL A 10 31.10 -13.78 31.22
C VAL A 10 30.08 -14.91 31.04
N LEU A 11 29.90 -15.75 32.06
CA LEU A 11 28.92 -16.84 32.01
C LEU A 11 27.48 -16.31 32.06
N SER A 12 27.21 -15.32 32.91
CA SER A 12 25.86 -14.73 33.01
C SER A 12 25.49 -13.93 31.75
N SER A 13 26.42 -13.18 31.16
CA SER A 13 26.18 -12.46 29.90
C SER A 13 25.97 -13.39 28.71
N SER A 14 26.73 -14.48 28.61
CA SER A 14 26.54 -15.48 27.55
C SER A 14 25.22 -16.25 27.71
N LEU A 15 24.82 -16.58 28.93
CA LEU A 15 23.52 -17.20 29.21
C LEU A 15 22.36 -16.27 28.82
N LEU A 16 22.41 -15.00 29.24
CA LEU A 16 21.41 -14.00 28.88
C LEU A 16 21.35 -13.78 27.36
N GLY A 17 22.50 -13.71 26.70
CA GLY A 17 22.60 -13.59 25.24
C GLY A 17 21.96 -14.78 24.52
N SER A 18 22.13 -16.00 25.02
CA SER A 18 21.57 -17.22 24.42
C SER A 18 20.04 -17.30 24.52
N ILE A 19 19.46 -16.72 25.57
CA ILE A 19 18.00 -16.70 25.80
C ILE A 19 17.35 -15.53 25.08
N LEU A 20 17.92 -14.33 25.21
CA LEU A 20 17.34 -13.09 24.66
C LEU A 20 17.63 -12.93 23.16
N GLY A 21 18.78 -13.41 22.68
CA GLY A 21 19.21 -13.29 21.29
C GLY A 21 18.20 -13.84 20.27
N PRO A 22 17.70 -15.08 20.44
CA PRO A 22 16.69 -15.65 19.55
C PRO A 22 15.38 -14.85 19.54
N GLN A 23 14.92 -14.39 20.70
CA GLN A 23 13.68 -13.61 20.82
C GLN A 23 13.79 -12.25 20.13
N LEU A 24 14.90 -11.53 20.37
CA LEU A 24 15.23 -10.27 19.67
C LEU A 24 15.32 -10.47 18.16
N THR A 25 16.02 -11.52 17.71
CA THR A 25 16.18 -11.82 16.29
C THR A 25 14.84 -12.15 15.64
N GLN A 26 13.97 -12.91 16.31
CA GLN A 26 12.65 -13.25 15.82
C GLN A 26 11.71 -12.04 15.77
N TRP A 27 11.77 -11.16 16.76
CA TRP A 27 11.04 -9.89 16.76
C TRP A 27 11.47 -8.99 15.59
N TYR A 28 12.78 -8.82 15.38
CA TYR A 28 13.33 -8.06 14.24
C TYR A 28 12.93 -8.67 12.89
N LYS A 29 13.03 -9.99 12.73
CA LYS A 29 12.58 -10.68 11.50
C LYS A 29 11.09 -10.49 11.25
N THR A 30 10.26 -10.52 12.30
CA THR A 30 8.82 -10.33 12.18
C THR A 30 8.47 -8.92 11.74
N GLN A 31 9.16 -7.90 12.26
CA GLN A 31 8.93 -6.52 11.81
C GLN A 31 9.49 -6.26 10.42
N SER A 32 10.74 -6.65 10.17
CA SER A 32 11.35 -6.53 8.84
C SER A 32 10.54 -7.25 7.77
N GLY A 33 10.02 -8.45 8.04
CA GLY A 33 9.18 -9.19 7.11
C GLY A 33 7.85 -8.51 6.77
N LYS A 34 7.24 -7.82 7.74
CA LYS A 34 5.99 -7.04 7.50
C LYS A 34 6.25 -5.84 6.60
N ASP A 35 7.31 -5.09 6.84
CA ASP A 35 7.68 -3.92 6.04
C ASP A 35 8.08 -4.32 4.61
N VAL A 36 8.86 -5.40 4.48
CA VAL A 36 9.24 -5.97 3.19
C VAL A 36 8.01 -6.44 2.42
N SER A 37 7.06 -7.12 3.07
CA SER A 37 5.80 -7.54 2.43
C SER A 37 4.97 -6.36 1.93
N LYS A 38 4.87 -5.28 2.73
CA LYS A 38 4.16 -4.05 2.35
C LYS A 38 4.84 -3.38 1.15
N TYR A 39 6.17 -3.34 1.14
CA TYR A 39 6.96 -2.82 0.03
C TYR A 39 6.73 -3.61 -1.26
N TYR A 40 6.82 -4.94 -1.22
CA TYR A 40 6.59 -5.79 -2.38
C TYR A 40 5.17 -5.67 -2.95
N LYS A 41 4.15 -5.58 -2.08
CA LYS A 41 2.76 -5.35 -2.54
C LYS A 41 2.62 -4.02 -3.26
N LYS A 42 3.22 -2.97 -2.72
CA LYS A 42 3.25 -1.63 -3.32
C LYS A 42 3.99 -1.62 -4.66
N GLU A 43 5.16 -2.24 -4.71
CA GLU A 43 5.97 -2.40 -5.92
C GLU A 43 5.20 -3.13 -7.01
N LYS A 44 4.55 -4.26 -6.68
CA LYS A 44 3.74 -5.02 -7.63
C LYS A 44 2.61 -4.17 -8.23
N CYS A 45 1.90 -3.40 -7.40
CA CYS A 45 0.82 -2.54 -7.88
C CYS A 45 1.33 -1.45 -8.83
N PHE A 46 2.45 -0.80 -8.49
CA PHE A 46 3.05 0.20 -9.37
C PHE A 46 3.60 -0.39 -10.66
N PHE A 47 4.26 -1.55 -10.58
CA PHE A 47 4.78 -2.24 -11.75
C PHE A 47 3.64 -2.54 -12.72
N THR A 48 2.53 -3.11 -12.25
CA THR A 48 1.34 -3.35 -13.09
C THR A 48 0.79 -2.07 -13.70
N ILE A 49 0.70 -0.96 -12.94
CA ILE A 49 0.24 0.30 -13.53
C ILE A 49 1.19 0.76 -14.65
N VAL A 50 2.51 0.71 -14.44
CA VAL A 50 3.50 1.16 -15.43
C VAL A 50 3.49 0.27 -16.68
N THR A 51 3.41 -1.07 -16.52
CA THR A 51 3.43 -2.00 -17.65
C THR A 51 2.14 -1.98 -18.46
N ASP A 52 1.01 -1.93 -17.77
CA ASP A 52 -0.29 -2.12 -18.42
C ASP A 52 -0.85 -0.79 -18.93
N ILE A 53 -0.23 0.36 -18.59
CA ILE A 53 -0.65 1.71 -19.00
C ILE A 53 -0.71 1.86 -20.51
N GLY A 54 0.19 1.16 -21.22
CA GLY A 54 0.22 1.14 -22.68
C GLY A 54 -1.05 0.54 -23.28
N GLY A 55 -1.73 -0.36 -22.55
CA GLY A 55 -2.99 -0.97 -22.97
C GLY A 55 -4.20 0.00 -22.98
N PHE A 56 -4.06 1.19 -22.40
CA PHE A 56 -5.04 2.28 -22.53
C PHE A 56 -4.80 3.17 -23.75
N ARG A 57 -3.57 3.20 -24.29
CA ARG A 57 -3.17 4.10 -25.38
C ARG A 57 -3.25 3.46 -26.76
N SER A 58 -3.33 2.14 -26.86
CA SER A 58 -3.40 1.46 -28.15
C SER A 58 -4.79 1.59 -28.78
N GLU A 59 -4.82 1.83 -30.09
CA GLU A 59 -6.05 1.81 -30.93
C GLU A 59 -6.87 0.51 -30.75
N ARG A 60 -6.22 -0.55 -30.24
CA ARG A 60 -6.87 -1.75 -29.72
C ARG A 60 -6.63 -1.82 -28.22
N SER A 61 -7.59 -1.32 -27.45
CA SER A 61 -7.64 -1.52 -26.01
C SER A 61 -7.76 -3.01 -25.71
N GLU A 62 -6.82 -3.57 -24.95
CA GLU A 62 -6.92 -4.94 -24.44
C GLU A 62 -7.74 -4.94 -23.13
N PRO A 63 -8.93 -5.57 -23.08
CA PRO A 63 -9.79 -5.53 -21.90
C PRO A 63 -9.10 -6.07 -20.62
N ALA A 64 -8.24 -7.08 -20.77
CA ALA A 64 -7.51 -7.66 -19.65
C ALA A 64 -6.53 -6.67 -18.99
N LYS A 65 -5.83 -5.85 -19.78
CA LYS A 65 -4.92 -4.81 -19.28
C LYS A 65 -5.68 -3.69 -18.58
N LYS A 66 -6.86 -3.32 -19.10
CA LYS A 66 -7.75 -2.36 -18.44
C LYS A 66 -8.20 -2.84 -17.06
N GLU A 67 -8.65 -4.09 -16.96
CA GLU A 67 -9.07 -4.67 -15.67
C GLU A 67 -7.92 -4.76 -14.67
N ASN A 68 -6.72 -5.14 -15.12
CA ASN A 68 -5.53 -5.16 -14.28
C ASN A 68 -5.21 -3.78 -13.70
N ILE A 69 -5.33 -2.72 -14.49
CA ILE A 69 -5.12 -1.36 -14.01
C ILE A 69 -6.18 -0.95 -13.01
N TYR A 70 -7.46 -1.22 -13.28
CA TYR A 70 -8.51 -0.89 -12.31
C TYR A 70 -8.28 -1.61 -10.99
N LYS A 71 -7.88 -2.89 -11.03
CA LYS A 71 -7.55 -3.66 -9.84
C LYS A 71 -6.34 -3.09 -9.10
N SER A 72 -5.25 -2.79 -9.80
CA SER A 72 -4.04 -2.22 -9.21
C SER A 72 -4.29 -0.82 -8.64
N TYR A 73 -5.07 0.02 -9.33
CA TYR A 73 -5.46 1.33 -8.84
C TYR A 73 -6.25 1.23 -7.53
N ARG A 74 -7.25 0.36 -7.45
CA ARG A 74 -7.99 0.09 -6.20
C ARG A 74 -7.08 -0.36 -5.07
N GLN A 75 -6.05 -1.16 -5.37
CA GLN A 75 -5.07 -1.61 -4.37
C GLN A 75 -4.11 -0.50 -3.92
N LEU A 76 -3.73 0.42 -4.82
CA LEU A 76 -2.86 1.54 -4.48
C LEU A 76 -3.47 2.48 -3.45
N TRP A 77 -4.80 2.57 -3.38
CA TRP A 77 -5.49 3.29 -2.31
C TRP A 77 -5.12 2.81 -0.90
N LEU A 78 -4.60 1.59 -0.75
CA LEU A 78 -4.16 1.06 0.54
C LEU A 78 -2.66 1.31 0.82
N TYR A 79 -1.83 1.44 -0.21
CA TYR A 79 -0.36 1.35 -0.07
C TYR A 79 0.39 2.60 -0.57
N ALA A 80 -0.21 3.39 -1.45
CA ALA A 80 0.40 4.58 -2.03
C ALA A 80 0.28 5.79 -1.10
N SER A 81 1.15 6.79 -1.30
CA SER A 81 1.03 8.07 -0.60
C SER A 81 -0.16 8.88 -1.14
N ASP A 82 -0.64 9.85 -0.35
CA ASP A 82 -1.73 10.75 -0.80
C ASP A 82 -1.36 11.49 -2.08
N GLU A 83 -0.10 11.95 -2.19
CA GLU A 83 0.41 12.63 -3.36
C GLU A 83 0.41 11.71 -4.59
N THR A 84 0.86 10.47 -4.42
CA THR A 84 0.86 9.47 -5.50
C THR A 84 -0.56 9.21 -6.01
N ILE A 85 -1.54 9.07 -5.11
CA ILE A 85 -2.95 8.86 -5.49
C ILE A 85 -3.47 10.06 -6.28
N ARG A 86 -3.19 11.29 -5.83
CA ARG A 86 -3.59 12.51 -6.56
C ARG A 86 -2.98 12.54 -7.96
N LYS A 87 -1.69 12.21 -8.11
CA LYS A 87 -1.01 12.17 -9.40
C LYS A 87 -1.58 11.11 -10.34
N ILE A 88 -1.95 9.95 -9.82
CA ILE A 88 -2.62 8.91 -10.60
C ILE A 88 -4.01 9.36 -11.05
N ASN A 89 -4.79 9.99 -10.16
CA ASN A 89 -6.09 10.54 -10.52
C ASN A 89 -5.97 11.62 -11.61
N GLU A 90 -5.07 12.58 -11.45
CA GLU A 90 -4.75 13.60 -12.46
C GLU A 90 -4.41 12.95 -13.81
N PHE A 91 -3.57 11.92 -13.79
CA PHE A 91 -3.19 11.18 -14.98
C PHE A 91 -4.39 10.48 -15.64
N PHE A 92 -5.22 9.76 -14.89
CA PHE A 92 -6.42 9.11 -15.42
C PHE A 92 -7.41 10.11 -16.02
N PHE A 93 -7.61 11.27 -15.38
CA PHE A 93 -8.45 12.32 -15.94
C PHE A 93 -7.87 12.92 -17.21
N SER A 94 -6.54 13.07 -17.30
CA SER A 94 -5.89 13.52 -18.55
C SER A 94 -6.06 12.52 -19.70
N MET A 95 -6.30 11.25 -19.39
CA MET A 95 -6.63 10.18 -20.35
C MET A 95 -8.14 10.06 -20.64
N GLY A 96 -8.97 10.97 -20.13
CA GLY A 96 -10.41 10.98 -20.39
C GLY A 96 -11.24 10.12 -19.44
N ALA A 97 -10.71 9.71 -18.29
CA ALA A 97 -11.53 9.10 -17.25
C ALA A 97 -12.61 10.08 -16.79
N LYS A 98 -13.84 9.58 -16.61
CA LYS A 98 -14.93 10.41 -16.10
C LYS A 98 -14.69 10.76 -14.64
N ARG A 99 -14.75 12.06 -14.32
CA ARG A 99 -14.80 12.55 -12.94
C ARG A 99 -16.25 12.68 -12.51
N LEU A 100 -16.67 11.88 -11.53
CA LEU A 100 -17.98 12.02 -10.90
C LEU A 100 -17.84 12.95 -9.70
N SER A 101 -18.74 13.93 -9.60
CA SER A 101 -18.86 14.70 -8.37
C SER A 101 -19.35 13.79 -7.26
N TYR A 102 -18.85 13.99 -6.03
CA TYR A 102 -19.31 13.22 -4.88
C TYR A 102 -20.83 13.38 -4.68
N ASP A 103 -21.39 14.55 -5.01
CA ASP A 103 -22.83 14.80 -4.91
C ASP A 103 -23.66 14.03 -5.92
N GLU A 104 -23.07 13.64 -7.06
CA GLU A 104 -23.71 12.82 -8.09
C GLU A 104 -23.72 11.33 -7.73
N LEU A 105 -22.98 10.92 -6.69
CA LEU A 105 -22.89 9.54 -6.27
C LEU A 105 -24.15 9.08 -5.53
N THR A 106 -24.57 7.85 -5.83
CA THR A 106 -25.60 7.15 -5.05
C THR A 106 -25.16 6.99 -3.59
N LYS A 107 -26.13 6.83 -2.67
CA LYS A 107 -25.83 6.56 -1.24
C LYS A 107 -24.90 5.35 -1.05
N SER A 108 -25.06 4.31 -1.86
CA SER A 108 -24.20 3.12 -1.83
C SER A 108 -22.77 3.45 -2.27
N SER A 109 -22.62 4.21 -3.36
CA SER A 109 -21.31 4.66 -3.86
C SER A 109 -20.58 5.55 -2.86
N LYS A 110 -21.29 6.43 -2.15
CA LYS A 110 -20.72 7.25 -1.05
C LYS A 110 -20.19 6.37 0.08
N GLY A 111 -21.00 5.40 0.54
CA GLY A 111 -20.57 4.43 1.56
C GLY A 111 -19.38 3.59 1.13
N HIS A 112 -19.25 3.26 -0.15
CA HIS A 112 -18.06 2.60 -0.69
C HIS A 112 -16.81 3.50 -0.59
N CYS A 113 -16.90 4.78 -0.94
CA CYS A 113 -15.78 5.72 -0.81
C CYS A 113 -15.32 5.87 0.66
N GLU A 114 -16.28 5.99 1.58
CA GLU A 114 -16.03 6.06 3.02
C GLU A 114 -15.36 4.79 3.55
N LEU A 115 -15.84 3.62 3.12
CA LEU A 115 -15.26 2.33 3.48
C LEU A 115 -13.81 2.22 3.03
N ILE A 116 -13.50 2.58 1.77
CA ILE A 116 -12.12 2.54 1.26
C ILE A 116 -11.22 3.47 2.07
N LEU A 117 -11.69 4.67 2.40
CA LEU A 117 -10.91 5.60 3.19
C LEU A 117 -10.66 5.09 4.63
N GLN A 118 -11.66 4.44 5.24
CA GLN A 118 -11.50 3.84 6.55
C GLN A 118 -10.48 2.70 6.52
N ILE A 119 -10.57 1.80 5.53
CA ILE A 119 -9.58 0.73 5.35
C ILE A 119 -8.18 1.31 5.12
N ARG A 120 -8.05 2.38 4.32
CA ARG A 120 -6.77 3.07 4.12
C ARG A 120 -6.20 3.55 5.45
N LYS A 121 -7.01 4.14 6.33
CA LYS A 121 -6.55 4.58 7.66
C LYS A 121 -6.04 3.41 8.50
N ASP A 122 -6.71 2.27 8.44
CA ASP A 122 -6.27 1.06 9.16
C ASP A 122 -4.92 0.54 8.63
N PHE A 123 -4.62 0.67 7.34
CA PHE A 123 -3.38 0.18 6.72
C PHE A 123 -2.21 1.18 6.71
N TYR A 124 -2.51 2.47 6.54
CA TYR A 124 -1.53 3.53 6.31
C TYR A 124 -1.39 4.47 7.52
N GLY A 125 -2.38 4.50 8.41
CA GLY A 125 -2.47 5.42 9.54
C GLY A 125 -3.22 6.69 9.13
N GLU A 126 -2.51 7.81 9.09
CA GLU A 126 -3.11 9.10 8.75
C GLU A 126 -3.16 9.33 7.23
N THR A 127 -4.25 9.92 6.76
CA THR A 127 -4.46 10.30 5.35
C THR A 127 -5.16 11.65 5.29
N LYS A 128 -4.69 12.53 4.41
CA LYS A 128 -5.29 13.82 4.10
C LYS A 128 -6.32 13.71 2.96
N LEU A 129 -6.43 12.53 2.35
CA LEU A 129 -7.49 12.24 1.38
C LEU A 129 -8.86 12.17 2.07
N LYS A 130 -9.88 12.56 1.32
CA LYS A 130 -11.29 12.52 1.73
C LYS A 130 -12.07 11.49 0.91
N PRO A 131 -13.29 11.09 1.32
CA PRO A 131 -14.11 10.19 0.52
C PRO A 131 -14.32 10.69 -0.91
N GLU A 132 -14.45 12.01 -1.08
CA GLU A 132 -14.58 12.66 -2.39
C GLU A 132 -13.35 12.50 -3.30
N ASP A 133 -12.17 12.22 -2.73
CA ASP A 133 -10.96 11.98 -3.50
C ASP A 133 -10.95 10.57 -4.10
N TYR A 134 -11.76 9.64 -3.58
CA TYR A 134 -11.90 8.30 -4.16
C TYR A 134 -12.73 8.36 -5.43
N GLN A 135 -12.06 8.15 -6.55
CA GLN A 135 -12.65 8.27 -7.87
C GLN A 135 -12.93 6.87 -8.39
N ILE A 136 -14.19 6.62 -8.74
CA ILE A 136 -14.58 5.42 -9.47
C ILE A 136 -14.24 5.68 -10.93
N VAL A 137 -13.04 5.24 -11.33
CA VAL A 137 -12.48 5.50 -12.65
C VAL A 137 -13.16 4.60 -13.67
N PHE A 138 -13.83 5.21 -14.63
CA PHE A 138 -14.30 4.56 -15.85
C PHE A 138 -13.71 5.31 -17.03
N PHE A 139 -13.12 4.57 -17.97
CA PHE A 139 -12.73 5.11 -19.26
C PHE A 139 -13.89 4.87 -20.24
N ASN A 140 -14.35 5.92 -20.91
CA ASN A 140 -15.32 5.79 -21.98
C ASN A 140 -14.71 4.93 -23.10
N GLU A 141 -15.49 4.00 -23.64
CA GLU A 141 -15.17 3.26 -24.86
C GLU A 141 -15.34 4.16 -26.10
#